data_AF-A0A973F342-F1
#
_entry.id   AF-A0A973F342-F1
#
_cell.length_a   1.000
_cell.length_b   1.000
_cell.length_c   1.000
_cell.angle_alpha   90.00
_cell.angle_beta   90.00
_cell.angle_gamma   90.00
#
_symmetry.space_group_name_H-M   'P 1'
#
loop_
_entity.id
_entity.type
_entity.pdbx_description
1 polymer ?
#
loop_
_entity_poly.entity_id
_entity_poly.type
_entity_poly.pdbx_seq_one_letter_code
_entity_poly.pdbx_strand_id
1 'polypeptide(L)'
;MQESYIDYAMSVIVSRALPDVRDGLKPVHRKILFAMNGLGLRYAGRFRKSATIVGETLGKYHPHGDTSVYDAMVRMAQDFSMRYPTVFGQGNFGSMDGDSAAAMRYTEAKMAKITEDILSDIDKDTVDFVPNYDGSRKEPSVLPSRLPQLLLNGSMGIAVGMATAIPPHNLTEVTDAVIHVLDNPDATVDDLCN
;
A
#
# COMPACT_ATOMS: atom_id res chain seq x y z
N MET A 1 -8.29 -24.77 20.89
CA MET A 1 -7.02 -24.78 20.12
C MET A 1 -7.27 -24.72 18.62
N GLN A 2 -8.14 -25.58 18.06
CA GLN A 2 -8.49 -25.54 16.64
C GLN A 2 -9.16 -24.23 16.20
N GLU A 3 -10.17 -23.74 16.94
CA GLU A 3 -10.83 -22.45 16.64
C GLU A 3 -9.86 -21.27 16.69
N SER A 4 -9.10 -21.14 17.78
CA SER A 4 -8.10 -20.06 17.93
C SER A 4 -7.03 -20.07 16.83
N TYR A 5 -6.65 -21.25 16.33
CA TYR A 5 -5.73 -21.38 15.21
C TYR A 5 -6.38 -20.94 13.90
N ILE A 6 -7.63 -21.32 13.64
CA ILE A 6 -8.39 -20.92 12.45
C ILE A 6 -8.60 -19.41 12.42
N ASP A 7 -9.00 -18.80 13.54
CA ASP A 7 -9.22 -17.35 13.63
C ASP A 7 -7.92 -16.58 13.36
N TYR A 8 -6.81 -17.04 13.92
CA TYR A 8 -5.49 -16.47 13.65
C TYR A 8 -5.10 -16.62 12.18
N ALA A 9 -5.26 -17.83 11.60
CA ALA A 9 -4.92 -18.11 10.21
C ALA A 9 -5.72 -17.22 9.26
N MET A 10 -7.03 -17.11 9.47
CA MET A 10 -7.92 -16.25 8.68
C MET A 10 -7.54 -14.78 8.80
N SER A 11 -7.24 -14.30 10.02
CA SER A 11 -6.77 -12.92 10.24
C SER A 11 -5.47 -12.62 9.47
N VAL A 12 -4.52 -13.56 9.45
CA VAL A 12 -3.26 -13.39 8.73
C VAL A 12 -3.47 -13.37 7.21
N ILE A 13 -4.30 -14.28 6.68
CA ILE A 13 -4.57 -14.38 5.25
C ILE A 13 -5.28 -13.12 4.74
N VAL A 14 -6.39 -12.73 5.38
CA VAL A 14 -7.28 -11.66 4.89
C VAL A 14 -6.78 -10.27 5.26
N SER A 15 -6.20 -10.12 6.45
CA SER A 15 -5.97 -8.79 7.05
C SER A 15 -4.50 -8.45 7.30
N ARG A 16 -3.56 -9.24 6.76
CA ARG A 16 -2.12 -8.98 6.97
C ARG A 16 -1.23 -9.29 5.77
N ALA A 17 -1.19 -10.55 5.33
CA ALA A 17 -0.09 -11.05 4.53
C ALA A 17 -0.26 -10.84 3.02
N LEU A 18 -1.49 -10.89 2.52
CA LEU A 18 -1.81 -10.82 1.10
C LEU A 18 -2.35 -9.43 0.69
N PRO A 19 -2.05 -8.96 -0.53
CA PRO A 19 -2.64 -7.73 -1.06
C PRO A 19 -4.09 -7.95 -1.51
N ASP A 20 -4.88 -6.88 -1.60
CA ASP A 20 -6.17 -6.90 -2.31
C ASP A 20 -5.93 -6.75 -3.82
N VAL A 21 -6.70 -7.46 -4.65
CA VAL A 21 -6.54 -7.40 -6.12
C VAL A 21 -6.92 -6.04 -6.71
N ARG A 22 -7.84 -5.32 -6.04
CA ARG A 22 -8.41 -4.07 -6.56
C ARG A 22 -7.46 -2.88 -6.44
N ASP A 23 -6.68 -2.82 -5.36
CA ASP A 23 -5.75 -1.71 -5.12
C ASP A 23 -4.28 -2.17 -4.97
N GLY A 24 -4.01 -3.47 -4.95
CA GLY A 24 -2.67 -4.03 -4.79
C GLY A 24 -2.04 -3.84 -3.42
N LEU A 25 -2.79 -3.35 -2.42
CA LEU A 25 -2.25 -2.98 -1.12
C LEU A 25 -2.58 -4.01 -0.04
N LYS A 26 -1.62 -4.21 0.86
CA LYS A 26 -1.86 -4.85 2.16
C LYS A 26 -2.51 -3.82 3.10
N PRO A 27 -3.21 -4.25 4.16
CA PRO A 27 -3.89 -3.33 5.08
C PRO A 27 -2.97 -2.26 5.70
N VAL A 28 -1.72 -2.59 6.04
CA VAL A 28 -0.78 -1.61 6.59
C VAL A 28 -0.45 -0.49 5.59
N HIS A 29 -0.21 -0.83 4.31
CA HIS A 29 0.09 0.16 3.27
C HIS A 29 -1.12 1.10 3.05
N ARG A 30 -2.32 0.52 2.97
CA ARG A 30 -3.58 1.26 2.81
C ARG A 30 -3.78 2.28 3.94
N LYS A 31 -3.58 1.84 5.19
CA LYS A 31 -3.74 2.67 6.39
C LYS A 31 -2.69 3.77 6.48
N ILE A 32 -1.45 3.53 6.03
CA ILE A 32 -0.41 4.56 5.92
C ILE A 32 -0.85 5.64 4.93
N LEU A 33 -1.21 5.28 3.70
CA LEU A 33 -1.62 6.25 2.68
C LEU A 33 -2.88 7.03 3.09
N PHE A 34 -3.85 6.35 3.70
CA PHE A 34 -5.07 7.00 4.19
C PHE A 34 -4.79 7.97 5.36
N ALA A 35 -3.90 7.61 6.30
CA ALA A 35 -3.47 8.52 7.35
C ALA A 35 -2.73 9.74 6.79
N MET A 36 -1.82 9.54 5.83
CA MET A 36 -1.11 10.62 5.14
C MET A 36 -2.08 11.57 4.42
N ASN A 37 -3.14 11.02 3.80
CA ASN A 37 -4.21 11.80 3.18
C ASN A 37 -4.95 12.65 4.22
N GLY A 38 -5.35 12.06 5.35
CA GLY A 38 -6.03 12.77 6.44
C GLY A 38 -5.19 13.89 7.08
N LEU A 39 -3.86 13.73 7.07
CA LEU A 39 -2.90 14.76 7.50
C LEU A 39 -2.61 15.83 6.43
N GLY A 40 -3.20 15.71 5.24
CA GLY A 40 -2.99 16.64 4.13
C GLY A 40 -1.59 16.56 3.51
N LEU A 41 -0.90 15.42 3.62
CA LEU A 41 0.47 15.22 3.13
C LEU A 41 0.53 14.92 1.62
N ARG A 42 -0.19 15.74 0.85
CA ARG A 42 -0.21 15.74 -0.61
C ARG A 42 1.20 15.90 -1.20
N TYR A 43 1.38 15.52 -2.46
CA TYR A 43 2.67 15.64 -3.13
C TYR A 43 3.21 17.09 -3.13
N ALA A 44 2.33 18.08 -3.34
CA ALA A 44 2.69 19.50 -3.26
C ALA A 44 2.85 20.02 -1.82
N GLY A 45 2.49 19.22 -0.82
CA GLY A 45 2.57 19.56 0.59
C GLY A 45 4.00 19.57 1.14
N ARG A 46 4.11 20.00 2.40
CA ARG A 46 5.36 19.96 3.17
C ARG A 46 5.61 18.56 3.71
N PHE A 47 6.88 18.19 3.80
CA PHE A 47 7.30 17.01 4.53
C PHE A 47 6.88 17.10 6.01
N ARG A 48 6.56 15.96 6.61
CA ARG A 48 6.31 15.82 8.05
C ARG A 48 7.16 14.70 8.61
N LYS A 49 7.51 14.82 9.90
CA LYS A 49 8.23 13.77 10.63
C LYS A 49 7.52 12.44 10.49
N SER A 50 8.29 11.40 10.13
CA SER A 50 7.79 10.05 9.99
C SER A 50 7.11 9.54 11.27
N ALA A 51 7.61 9.95 12.44
CA ALA A 51 6.98 9.68 13.73
C ALA A 51 5.52 10.18 13.83
N THR A 52 5.19 11.32 13.21
CA THR A 52 3.81 11.84 13.17
C THR A 52 2.91 10.96 12.33
N ILE A 53 3.39 10.50 11.17
CA ILE A 53 2.63 9.63 10.26
C ILE A 53 2.39 8.28 10.93
N VAL A 54 3.44 7.68 11.50
CA VAL A 54 3.34 6.41 12.23
C VAL A 54 2.36 6.53 13.40
N GLY A 55 2.48 7.57 14.23
CA GLY A 55 1.57 7.79 15.35
C GLY A 55 0.11 7.95 14.94
N GLU A 56 -0.14 8.67 13.84
CA GLU A 56 -1.48 8.82 13.26
C GLU A 56 -2.06 7.49 12.77
N THR A 57 -1.26 6.71 12.03
CA THR A 57 -1.68 5.38 11.54
C THR A 57 -1.99 4.44 12.70
N LEU A 58 -1.15 4.41 13.73
CA LEU A 58 -1.35 3.57 14.90
C LEU A 58 -2.61 3.96 15.69
N GLY A 59 -2.72 5.24 16.04
CA GLY A 59 -3.77 5.72 16.93
C GLY A 59 -5.17 5.70 16.32
N LYS A 60 -5.28 5.64 14.98
CA LYS A 60 -6.58 5.67 14.30
C LYS A 60 -6.95 4.36 13.61
N TYR A 61 -5.97 3.65 13.05
CA TYR A 61 -6.26 2.61 12.06
C TYR A 61 -5.55 1.28 12.31
N HIS A 62 -4.34 1.27 12.87
CA HIS A 62 -3.48 0.08 12.90
C HIS A 62 -2.99 -0.24 14.32
N PRO A 63 -3.72 -1.05 15.11
CA PRO A 63 -3.40 -1.32 16.52
C PRO A 63 -2.29 -2.38 16.67
N HIS A 64 -1.17 -2.18 15.99
CA HIS A 64 0.00 -3.07 15.99
C HIS A 64 1.29 -2.29 16.28
N GLY A 65 2.44 -2.94 16.18
CA GLY A 65 3.73 -2.31 16.52
C GLY A 65 4.09 -1.17 15.56
N ASP A 66 4.63 -0.08 16.11
CA ASP A 66 5.15 1.07 15.37
C ASP A 66 6.19 0.70 14.31
N THR A 67 7.04 -0.27 14.63
CA THR A 67 8.10 -0.79 13.77
C THR A 67 7.52 -1.33 12.47
N SER A 68 6.42 -2.12 12.54
CA SER A 68 5.78 -2.66 11.34
C SER A 68 5.21 -1.59 10.40
N VAL A 69 4.72 -0.47 10.96
CA VAL A 69 4.22 0.66 10.18
C VAL A 69 5.37 1.45 9.57
N TYR A 70 6.42 1.71 10.36
CA TYR A 70 7.58 2.46 9.90
C TYR A 70 8.35 1.71 8.81
N ASP A 71 8.61 0.42 8.98
CA ASP A 71 9.31 -0.40 8.00
C ASP A 71 8.53 -0.51 6.69
N ALA A 72 7.20 -0.65 6.77
CA ALA A 72 6.34 -0.61 5.60
C ALA A 72 6.42 0.74 4.87
N MET A 73 6.34 1.85 5.60
CA MET A 73 6.46 3.19 5.04
C MET A 73 7.85 3.45 4.43
N VAL A 74 8.91 2.94 5.06
CA VAL A 74 10.28 3.03 4.55
C VAL A 74 10.38 2.31 3.21
N ARG A 75 9.87 1.07 3.11
CA ARG A 75 9.86 0.32 1.87
C ARG A 75 9.05 1.00 0.76
N MET A 76 7.96 1.68 1.12
CA MET A 76 7.14 2.46 0.18
C MET A 76 7.84 3.71 -0.37
N ALA A 77 8.94 4.13 0.24
CA ALA A 77 9.74 5.29 -0.17
C ALA A 77 11.03 4.93 -0.93
N GLN A 78 11.43 3.66 -0.93
CA GLN A 78 12.65 3.16 -1.55
C GLN A 78 12.41 2.79 -3.02
N ASP A 79 13.09 3.46 -3.94
CA ASP A 79 13.03 3.21 -5.39
C ASP A 79 13.68 1.88 -5.82
N PHE A 80 14.60 1.36 -5.03
CA PHE A 80 15.18 0.02 -5.20
C PHE A 80 14.28 -1.11 -4.66
N SER A 81 13.28 -0.79 -3.84
CA SER A 81 12.33 -1.78 -3.28
C SER A 81 10.97 -1.78 -4.00
N MET A 82 10.55 -0.64 -4.53
CA MET A 82 9.30 -0.46 -5.28
C MET A 82 9.57 0.23 -6.60
N ARG A 83 9.06 -0.34 -7.70
CA ARG A 83 9.21 0.21 -9.05
C ARG A 83 8.62 1.62 -9.18
N TYR A 84 7.51 1.87 -8.49
CA TYR A 84 6.81 3.14 -8.40
C TYR A 84 6.52 3.48 -6.93
N PRO A 85 7.45 4.16 -6.22
CA PRO A 85 7.27 4.52 -4.82
C PRO A 85 5.99 5.33 -4.58
N THR A 86 5.29 4.99 -3.51
CA THR A 86 4.02 5.64 -3.11
C THR A 86 4.22 6.65 -1.97
N VAL A 87 5.39 6.61 -1.34
CA VAL A 87 5.83 7.60 -0.34
C VAL A 87 7.04 8.33 -0.91
N PHE A 88 7.12 9.63 -0.66
CA PHE A 88 8.31 10.42 -0.93
C PHE A 88 8.97 10.78 0.40
N GLY A 89 10.15 10.20 0.64
CA GLY A 89 10.93 10.37 1.87
C GLY A 89 12.00 11.45 1.75
N GLN A 90 12.30 12.10 2.87
CA GLN A 90 13.44 13.01 3.06
C GLN A 90 14.25 12.54 4.26
N GLY A 91 15.57 12.37 4.07
CA GLY A 91 16.49 11.80 5.05
C GLY A 91 16.99 10.41 4.64
N ASN A 92 17.59 9.67 5.56
CA ASN A 92 18.11 8.34 5.29
C ASN A 92 17.01 7.27 5.39
N PHE A 93 16.57 6.76 4.25
CA PHE A 93 15.60 5.67 4.12
C PHE A 93 16.27 4.32 3.79
N GLY A 94 17.56 4.17 4.04
CA GLY A 94 18.34 2.96 3.78
C GLY A 94 18.96 2.92 2.38
N SER A 95 19.67 1.84 2.08
CA SER A 95 20.43 1.64 0.84
C SER A 95 20.28 0.22 0.30
N MET A 96 20.69 -0.01 -0.97
CA MET A 96 20.78 -1.35 -1.55
C MET A 96 21.85 -2.22 -0.89
N ASP A 97 22.84 -1.61 -0.24
CA ASP A 97 23.93 -2.31 0.46
C ASP A 97 23.48 -2.93 1.79
N GLY A 98 22.21 -2.73 2.16
CA GLY A 98 21.60 -3.29 3.37
C GLY A 98 21.59 -2.33 4.57
N ASP A 99 21.97 -1.06 4.38
CA ASP A 99 21.85 -0.07 5.45
C ASP A 99 20.38 0.14 5.81
N SER A 100 20.08 0.03 7.11
CA SER A 100 18.76 0.30 7.63
C SER A 100 18.44 1.81 7.55
N ALA A 101 17.16 2.13 7.43
CA ALA A 101 16.71 3.51 7.53
C ALA A 101 17.06 4.11 8.91
N ALA A 102 17.28 5.43 8.95
CA ALA A 102 17.41 6.13 10.22
C ALA A 102 16.09 6.04 11.01
N ALA A 103 16.14 6.23 12.33
CA ALA A 103 14.93 6.20 13.15
C ALA A 103 13.90 7.26 12.71
N MET A 104 12.60 6.96 12.87
CA MET A 104 11.47 7.79 12.43
C MET A 104 11.42 9.24 12.96
N ARG A 105 12.26 9.57 13.95
CA ARG A 105 12.44 10.94 14.46
C ARG A 105 13.34 11.80 13.57
N TYR A 106 14.17 11.19 12.73
CA TYR A 106 15.10 11.87 11.83
C TYR A 106 14.55 12.00 10.41
N THR A 107 13.76 11.02 9.96
CA THR A 107 13.16 11.00 8.63
C THR A 107 11.88 11.82 8.57
N GLU A 108 11.59 12.33 7.38
CA GLU A 108 10.34 12.99 7.05
C GLU A 108 9.76 12.38 5.77
N ALA A 109 8.45 12.43 5.61
CA ALA A 109 7.77 11.91 4.43
C ALA A 109 6.53 12.73 4.04
N LYS A 110 6.14 12.59 2.78
CA LYS A 110 4.86 12.99 2.21
C LYS A 110 4.47 12.00 1.10
N MET A 111 3.28 12.13 0.51
CA MET A 111 2.87 11.24 -0.57
C MET A 111 3.71 11.48 -1.84
N ALA A 112 4.06 10.41 -2.54
CA ALA A 112 4.60 10.51 -3.88
C ALA A 112 3.53 10.98 -4.86
N LYS A 113 3.95 11.51 -6.03
CA LYS A 113 3.01 12.06 -7.01
C LYS A 113 1.98 11.02 -7.49
N ILE A 114 2.42 9.78 -7.73
CA ILE A 114 1.56 8.67 -8.18
C ILE A 114 0.44 8.33 -7.18
N THR A 115 0.65 8.64 -5.90
CA THR A 115 -0.29 8.33 -4.83
C THR A 115 -1.53 9.20 -4.85
N GLU A 116 -1.46 10.39 -5.48
CA GLU A 116 -2.64 11.22 -5.70
C GLU A 116 -3.67 10.49 -6.58
N ASP A 117 -3.22 9.74 -7.60
CA ASP A 117 -4.10 8.94 -8.44
C ASP A 117 -4.68 7.71 -7.71
N ILE A 118 -3.96 7.19 -6.71
CA ILE A 118 -4.43 6.07 -5.87
C ILE A 118 -5.59 6.51 -4.98
N LEU A 119 -5.52 7.73 -4.44
CA LEU A 119 -6.49 8.28 -3.49
C LEU A 119 -7.53 9.20 -4.15
N SER A 120 -7.45 9.41 -5.46
CA SER A 120 -8.35 10.29 -6.18
C SER A 120 -9.80 9.87 -5.95
N ASP A 121 -10.65 10.86 -5.69
CA ASP A 121 -12.11 10.70 -5.48
C ASP A 121 -12.54 9.86 -4.28
N ILE A 122 -11.63 9.55 -3.35
CA ILE A 122 -11.98 8.77 -2.14
C ILE A 122 -13.12 9.39 -1.30
N ASP A 123 -13.30 10.71 -1.37
CA ASP A 123 -14.35 11.45 -0.66
C ASP A 123 -15.69 11.53 -1.44
N LYS A 124 -15.78 10.89 -2.62
CA LYS A 124 -16.96 10.93 -3.51
C LYS A 124 -17.76 9.62 -3.52
N ASP A 125 -17.76 8.92 -2.39
CA ASP A 125 -18.52 7.65 -2.21
C ASP A 125 -18.15 6.57 -3.25
N THR A 126 -16.88 6.50 -3.63
CA THR A 126 -16.38 5.56 -4.66
C THR A 126 -16.00 4.19 -4.09
N VAL A 127 -15.85 4.09 -2.77
CA VAL A 127 -15.45 2.86 -2.07
C VAL A 127 -16.18 2.75 -0.74
N ASP A 128 -16.41 1.51 -0.29
CA ASP A 128 -17.02 1.27 1.01
C ASP A 128 -16.05 1.61 2.14
N PHE A 129 -16.59 2.30 3.15
CA PHE A 129 -15.90 2.58 4.41
C PHE A 129 -16.42 1.67 5.51
N VAL A 130 -15.49 1.06 6.25
CA VAL A 130 -15.77 0.17 7.38
C VAL A 130 -15.37 0.84 8.69
N PRO A 131 -15.98 0.47 9.84
CA PRO A 131 -15.49 0.89 11.14
C PRO A 131 -14.02 0.50 11.34
N ASN A 132 -13.24 1.35 11.99
CA ASN A 132 -11.89 1.01 12.43
C ASN A 132 -11.94 0.01 13.61
N TYR A 133 -10.77 -0.35 14.14
CA TYR A 133 -10.63 -1.41 15.15
C TYR A 133 -11.40 -1.18 16.47
N ASP A 134 -11.68 0.08 16.84
CA ASP A 134 -12.45 0.43 18.05
C ASP A 134 -13.83 1.03 17.74
N GLY A 135 -14.21 1.08 16.46
CA GLY A 135 -15.49 1.62 15.99
C GLY A 135 -15.64 3.15 16.12
N SER A 136 -14.63 3.88 16.58
CA SER A 136 -14.70 5.34 16.76
C SER A 136 -14.54 6.12 15.46
N ARG A 137 -13.99 5.49 14.41
CA ARG A 137 -13.71 6.09 13.10
C ARG A 137 -14.09 5.13 11.98
N LYS A 138 -14.01 5.63 10.75
CA LYS A 138 -14.11 4.83 9.54
C LYS A 138 -12.78 4.80 8.79
N GLU A 139 -12.52 3.69 8.12
CA GLU A 139 -11.41 3.49 7.19
C GLU A 139 -11.90 2.85 5.88
N PRO A 140 -11.27 3.14 4.74
CA PRO A 140 -11.67 2.55 3.47
C PRO A 140 -11.32 1.05 3.44
N SER A 141 -12.25 0.24 2.93
CA SER A 141 -11.99 -1.20 2.70
C SER A 141 -10.91 -1.41 1.63
N VAL A 142 -10.95 -0.60 0.57
CA VAL A 142 -9.96 -0.48 -0.52
C VAL A 142 -9.77 0.97 -0.91
N LEU A 143 -8.65 1.32 -1.57
CA LEU A 143 -8.50 2.64 -2.17
C LEU A 143 -9.11 2.67 -3.59
N PRO A 144 -9.57 3.83 -4.08
CA PRO A 144 -10.13 3.95 -5.44
C PRO A 144 -9.17 3.46 -6.53
N SER A 145 -7.86 3.66 -6.35
CA SER A 145 -6.77 3.11 -7.16
C SER A 145 -7.02 3.13 -8.67
N ARG A 146 -6.90 4.31 -9.30
CA ARG A 146 -7.00 4.45 -10.76
C ARG A 146 -5.90 3.75 -11.56
N LEU A 147 -4.86 3.25 -10.87
CA LEU A 147 -3.73 2.57 -11.44
C LEU A 147 -3.73 1.09 -11.01
N PRO A 148 -3.30 0.15 -11.87
CA PRO A 148 -3.25 -1.28 -11.58
C PRO A 148 -2.07 -1.63 -10.65
N GLN A 149 -2.05 -1.05 -9.45
CA GLN A 149 -0.93 -1.05 -8.51
C GLN A 149 -0.37 -2.44 -8.17
N LEU A 150 -1.24 -3.46 -8.11
CA LEU A 150 -0.81 -4.84 -7.86
C LEU A 150 0.23 -5.30 -8.89
N LEU A 151 0.02 -5.00 -10.17
CA LEU A 151 0.93 -5.39 -11.26
C LEU A 151 2.12 -4.43 -11.35
N LEU A 152 1.90 -3.13 -11.12
CA LEU A 152 2.95 -2.12 -11.22
C LEU A 152 4.06 -2.32 -10.19
N ASN A 153 3.70 -2.54 -8.93
CA ASN A 153 4.66 -2.67 -7.84
C ASN A 153 4.86 -4.12 -7.38
N GLY A 154 3.96 -5.03 -7.75
CA GLY A 154 4.01 -6.40 -7.27
C GLY A 154 3.71 -6.51 -5.77
N SER A 155 3.85 -7.72 -5.25
CA SER A 155 3.72 -8.00 -3.83
C SER A 155 4.41 -9.30 -3.47
N MET A 156 5.03 -9.34 -2.30
CA MET A 156 5.50 -10.57 -1.69
C MET A 156 4.88 -10.71 -0.31
N GLY A 157 4.39 -11.90 0.01
CA GLY A 157 3.74 -12.16 1.29
C GLY A 157 3.69 -13.65 1.62
N ILE A 158 3.89 -13.97 2.88
CA ILE A 158 3.79 -15.34 3.41
C ILE A 158 2.67 -15.31 4.44
N ALA A 159 1.62 -16.08 4.19
CA ALA A 159 0.46 -16.23 5.06
C ALA A 159 0.50 -17.61 5.74
N VAL A 160 -0.58 -17.97 6.44
CA VAL A 160 -0.73 -19.33 6.99
C VAL A 160 -1.19 -20.27 5.88
N GLY A 161 -0.33 -21.20 5.48
CA GLY A 161 -0.64 -22.22 4.46
C GLY A 161 -0.55 -21.77 3.00
N MET A 162 -0.16 -20.52 2.73
CA MET A 162 0.01 -20.00 1.36
C MET A 162 1.02 -18.84 1.30
N ALA A 163 1.50 -18.55 0.10
CA ALA A 163 2.39 -17.43 -0.17
C ALA A 163 2.06 -16.77 -1.51
N THR A 164 2.49 -15.53 -1.69
CA THR A 164 2.36 -14.77 -2.94
C THR A 164 3.69 -14.12 -3.29
N ALA A 165 4.04 -14.13 -4.57
CA ALA A 165 5.18 -13.44 -5.15
C ALA A 165 4.79 -12.97 -6.56
N ILE A 166 4.50 -11.67 -6.67
CA ILE A 166 4.10 -11.01 -7.91
C ILE A 166 5.20 -10.00 -8.25
N PRO A 167 5.87 -10.10 -9.40
CA PRO A 167 6.90 -9.16 -9.81
C PRO A 167 6.30 -7.82 -10.27
N PRO A 168 7.07 -6.72 -10.20
CA PRO A 168 6.65 -5.44 -10.75
C PRO A 168 6.69 -5.43 -12.29
N HIS A 169 5.81 -4.66 -12.91
CA HIS A 169 5.69 -4.50 -14.36
C HIS A 169 5.78 -3.02 -14.77
N ASN A 170 6.00 -2.78 -16.06
CA ASN A 170 6.03 -1.43 -16.62
C ASN A 170 4.62 -0.84 -16.74
N LEU A 171 4.43 0.41 -16.30
CA LEU A 171 3.15 1.12 -16.38
C LEU A 171 2.60 1.24 -17.80
N THR A 172 3.46 1.51 -18.79
CA THR A 172 3.05 1.66 -20.18
C THR A 172 2.52 0.33 -20.71
N GLU A 173 3.30 -0.75 -20.56
CA GLU A 173 2.90 -2.10 -21.02
C GLU A 173 1.62 -2.58 -20.34
N VAL A 174 1.48 -2.39 -19.02
CA VAL A 174 0.26 -2.79 -18.30
C VAL A 174 -0.95 -1.96 -18.76
N THR A 175 -0.76 -0.67 -19.04
CA THR A 175 -1.84 0.20 -19.51
C THR A 175 -2.26 -0.18 -20.93
N ASP A 176 -1.31 -0.44 -21.82
CA ASP A 176 -1.56 -0.88 -23.20
C ASP A 176 -2.30 -2.23 -23.19
N ALA A 177 -1.90 -3.16 -22.33
CA ALA A 177 -2.59 -4.43 -22.15
C ALA A 177 -4.02 -4.26 -21.62
N VAL A 178 -4.24 -3.36 -20.65
CA VAL A 178 -5.60 -3.05 -20.16
C VAL A 178 -6.47 -2.48 -21.27
N ILE A 179 -5.94 -1.55 -22.07
CA ILE A 179 -6.66 -0.98 -23.23
C ILE A 179 -6.97 -2.09 -24.24
N HIS A 180 -6.01 -2.96 -24.53
CA HIS A 180 -6.21 -4.08 -25.45
C HIS A 180 -7.34 -5.02 -25.00
N VAL A 181 -7.41 -5.37 -23.71
CA VAL A 181 -8.49 -6.19 -23.14
C VAL A 181 -9.84 -5.48 -23.18
N LEU A 182 -9.88 -4.15 -23.01
CA LEU A 182 -11.11 -3.37 -23.14
C LEU A 182 -11.67 -3.43 -24.56
N ASP A 183 -10.80 -3.35 -25.57
CA ASP A 183 -11.18 -3.42 -26.98
C ASP A 183 -11.45 -4.87 -27.43
N ASN A 184 -10.78 -5.86 -26.82
CA ASN A 184 -10.86 -7.28 -27.15
C ASN A 184 -11.11 -8.12 -25.89
N PRO A 185 -12.36 -8.24 -25.40
CA PRO A 185 -12.67 -8.95 -24.16
C PRO A 185 -12.30 -10.44 -24.14
N ASP A 186 -12.20 -11.06 -25.33
CA ASP A 186 -11.82 -12.46 -25.52
C ASP A 186 -10.30 -12.65 -25.77
N ALA A 187 -9.50 -11.59 -25.62
CA ALA A 187 -8.04 -11.66 -25.78
C ALA A 187 -7.43 -12.74 -24.87
N THR A 188 -6.55 -13.53 -25.45
CA THR A 188 -5.82 -14.58 -24.74
C THR A 188 -4.58 -14.01 -24.06
N VAL A 189 -3.96 -14.78 -23.16
CA VAL A 189 -2.69 -14.38 -22.53
C VAL A 189 -1.59 -14.16 -23.58
N ASP A 190 -1.57 -14.99 -24.63
CA ASP A 190 -0.59 -14.86 -25.71
C ASP A 190 -0.75 -13.52 -26.45
N ASP A 191 -1.99 -13.04 -26.63
CA ASP A 191 -2.25 -11.73 -27.25
C ASP A 191 -1.72 -10.56 -26.39
N LEU A 192 -1.66 -10.72 -25.06
CA LEU A 192 -1.17 -9.69 -24.13
C LEU A 192 0.35 -9.69 -23.93
N CYS A 193 1.04 -10.76 -24.32
CA CYS A 193 2.49 -10.91 -24.14
C CYS A 193 3.31 -10.54 -25.38
N ASN A 194 2.67 -10.13 -26.48
CA ASN A 194 3.30 -9.82 -27.77
C ASN A 194 3.52 -8.33 -28.01
#